data_AF-A0A536YLA0-F1
#
_entry.id   AF-A0A536YLA0-F1
#
_cell.length_a   1.000
_cell.length_b   1.000
_cell.length_c   1.000
_cell.angle_alpha   90.00
_cell.angle_beta   90.00
_cell.angle_gamma   90.00
#
_symmetry.space_group_name_H-M   'P 1'
#
loop_
_entity.id
_entity.type
_entity.pdbx_description
1 polymer ?
#
loop_
_entity_poly.entity_id
_entity_poly.type
_entity_poly.pdbx_seq_one_letter_code
_entity_poly.pdbx_strand_id
1 'polypeptide(L)'
;MSLLSLVAALLLEQWRPLAERRYLYALLARYATFLEGLFNAGETRQGAIAWVIAVLPAVLGAWLVYTAAYGAHPLLALVLNVAALYLTMGFRQRSHYFTAIHLALKEDDLAKARDTLSAWREASCADLDREAIARLAIEEALVASHRYVFAVVFWFVLLPGPTGAILYRLSMFLNGRWGEKTSPELERFSHFARRAFAALDWLPVRFTAAAFAVVGDFEDAVYCWRTQAANWPDPALGIVLASGAGAIGVRLGMPILAGGAVVERPELGLGDPADTGHLDSTVGLVWRALVVWLLVLLLIALAGAST
;
A
#
# COMPACT_ATOMS: atom_id res chain seq x y z
N MET A 1 -6.84 -22.15 -8.03
CA MET A 1 -7.37 -21.64 -6.74
C MET A 1 -7.01 -20.18 -6.48
N SER A 2 -5.78 -19.72 -6.75
CA SER A 2 -5.34 -18.35 -6.43
C SER A 2 -6.13 -17.25 -7.16
N LEU A 3 -6.35 -17.35 -8.47
CA LEU A 3 -7.11 -16.34 -9.22
C LEU A 3 -8.59 -16.27 -8.79
N LEU A 4 -9.24 -17.42 -8.59
CA LEU A 4 -10.61 -17.47 -8.06
C LEU A 4 -10.70 -16.85 -6.67
N SER A 5 -9.72 -17.12 -5.80
CA SER A 5 -9.66 -16.52 -4.47
C SER A 5 -9.48 -15.01 -4.54
N LEU A 6 -8.70 -14.52 -5.50
CA LEU A 6 -8.42 -13.11 -5.69
C LEU A 6 -9.63 -12.34 -6.22
N VAL A 7 -10.30 -12.88 -7.25
CA VAL A 7 -11.56 -12.31 -7.77
C VAL A 7 -12.64 -12.34 -6.69
N ALA A 8 -12.80 -13.44 -5.96
CA ALA A 8 -13.76 -13.54 -4.87
C ALA A 8 -13.46 -12.55 -3.73
N ALA A 9 -12.19 -12.38 -3.35
CA ALA A 9 -11.79 -11.41 -2.33
C ALA A 9 -12.06 -9.96 -2.78
N LEU A 10 -11.76 -9.62 -4.04
CA LEU A 10 -12.05 -8.30 -4.60
C LEU A 10 -13.56 -8.04 -4.66
N LEU A 11 -14.37 -9.02 -5.05
CA LEU A 11 -15.83 -8.91 -5.07
C LEU A 11 -16.40 -8.76 -3.65
N LEU A 12 -15.89 -9.52 -2.68
CA LEU A 12 -16.28 -9.40 -1.28
C LEU A 12 -15.90 -8.04 -0.70
N GLU A 13 -14.71 -7.53 -1.03
CA GLU A 13 -14.28 -6.19 -0.66
C GLU A 13 -15.18 -5.12 -1.30
N GLN A 14 -15.65 -5.32 -2.53
CA GLN A 14 -16.63 -4.44 -3.16
C GLN A 14 -18.00 -4.47 -2.47
N TRP A 15 -18.43 -5.64 -1.99
CA TRP A 15 -19.76 -5.79 -1.42
C TRP A 15 -19.84 -5.35 0.05
N ARG A 16 -18.84 -5.68 0.86
CA ARG A 16 -18.74 -5.25 2.26
C ARG A 16 -17.31 -4.84 2.59
N PRO A 17 -16.98 -3.54 2.71
CA PRO A 17 -15.73 -3.13 3.32
C PRO A 17 -15.74 -3.56 4.80
N LEU A 18 -14.70 -4.27 5.26
CA LEU A 18 -14.54 -4.59 6.68
C LEU A 18 -14.34 -3.30 7.49
N ALA A 19 -15.38 -2.83 8.16
CA ALA A 19 -15.28 -1.73 9.11
C ALA A 19 -14.46 -2.11 10.37
N GLU A 20 -14.34 -3.40 10.68
CA GLU A 20 -13.89 -3.92 11.98
C GLU A 20 -12.38 -4.17 12.12
N ARG A 21 -11.56 -3.81 11.13
CA ARG A 21 -10.10 -4.03 11.21
C ARG A 21 -9.39 -3.22 12.28
N ARG A 22 -10.05 -2.21 12.87
CA ARG A 22 -9.51 -1.44 14.00
C ARG A 22 -9.14 -2.36 15.17
N TYR A 23 -9.90 -3.43 15.40
CA TYR A 23 -9.60 -4.37 16.49
C TYR A 23 -8.34 -5.20 16.18
N LEU A 24 -8.22 -5.72 14.96
CA LEU A 24 -7.02 -6.46 14.53
C LEU A 24 -5.78 -5.57 14.54
N TYR A 25 -5.90 -4.33 14.06
CA TYR A 25 -4.82 -3.35 14.12
C TYR A 25 -4.41 -3.05 15.56
N ALA A 26 -5.37 -2.88 16.48
CA ALA A 26 -5.09 -2.67 17.90
C ALA A 26 -4.41 -3.88 18.56
N LEU A 27 -4.82 -5.10 18.20
CA LEU A 27 -4.17 -6.33 18.67
C LEU A 27 -2.73 -6.44 18.16
N LEU A 28 -2.51 -6.22 16.85
CA LEU A 28 -1.17 -6.21 16.26
C LEU A 28 -0.32 -5.09 16.87
N ALA A 29 -0.90 -3.92 17.15
CA ALA A 29 -0.21 -2.81 17.78
C ALA A 29 0.21 -3.13 19.21
N ARG A 30 -0.67 -3.78 19.99
CA ARG A 30 -0.33 -4.29 21.32
C ARG A 30 0.79 -5.32 21.25
N TYR A 31 0.71 -6.26 20.31
CA TYR A 31 1.73 -7.28 20.11
C TYR A 31 3.09 -6.68 19.72
N ALA A 32 3.11 -5.74 18.77
CA ALA A 32 4.33 -5.04 18.38
C ALA A 32 4.91 -4.19 19.52
N THR A 33 4.07 -3.54 20.33
CA THR A 33 4.52 -2.78 21.51
C THR A 33 5.06 -3.71 22.60
N PHE A 34 4.47 -4.89 22.76
CA PHE A 34 4.94 -5.90 23.70
C PHE A 34 6.31 -6.45 23.30
N LEU A 35 6.50 -6.77 22.01
CA LEU A 35 7.81 -7.19 21.49
C LEU A 35 8.86 -6.08 21.58
N GLU A 36 8.47 -4.83 21.32
CA GLU A 36 9.32 -3.66 21.56
C GLU A 36 9.74 -3.61 23.04
N GLY A 37 8.82 -3.72 23.99
CA GLY A 37 9.15 -3.68 25.42
C GLY A 37 10.00 -4.85 25.94
N LEU A 38 9.88 -6.04 25.34
CA LEU A 38 10.66 -7.21 25.74
C LEU A 38 12.08 -7.24 25.17
N PHE A 39 12.24 -6.78 23.92
CA PHE A 39 13.49 -6.95 23.18
C PHE A 39 14.26 -5.65 22.94
N ASN A 40 13.67 -4.47 23.16
CA ASN A 40 14.38 -3.22 22.92
C ASN A 40 15.39 -2.92 24.04
N ALA A 41 16.64 -3.35 23.85
CA ALA A 41 17.79 -2.88 24.63
C ALA A 41 18.73 -2.01 23.79
N GLY A 42 18.23 -1.39 22.69
CA GLY A 42 18.98 -0.44 21.87
C GLY A 42 19.94 -1.05 20.84
N GLU A 43 19.86 -2.36 20.57
CA GLU A 43 20.70 -3.05 19.58
C GLU A 43 19.95 -3.47 18.31
N THR A 44 20.64 -3.42 17.17
CA THR A 44 20.12 -3.85 15.85
C THR A 44 19.79 -5.35 15.79
N ARG A 45 20.56 -6.20 16.48
CA ARG A 45 20.35 -7.65 16.52
C ARG A 45 19.03 -8.02 17.20
N GLN A 46 18.65 -7.28 18.22
CA GLN A 46 17.42 -7.53 18.98
C GLN A 46 16.19 -7.14 18.15
N GLY A 47 16.28 -6.08 17.35
CA GLY A 47 15.26 -5.74 16.35
C GLY A 47 15.06 -6.82 15.29
N ALA A 48 16.14 -7.47 14.86
CA ALA A 48 16.05 -8.61 13.94
C ALA A 48 15.35 -9.82 14.57
N ILE A 49 15.71 -10.16 15.82
CA ILE A 49 15.07 -11.25 16.57
C ILE A 49 13.58 -10.95 16.78
N ALA A 50 13.23 -9.73 17.19
CA ALA A 50 11.85 -9.31 17.38
C ALA A 50 11.04 -9.40 16.09
N TRP A 51 11.62 -8.99 14.95
CA TRP A 51 10.97 -9.12 13.64
C TRP A 51 10.75 -10.59 13.26
N VAL A 52 11.76 -11.44 13.44
CA VAL A 52 11.64 -12.88 13.13
C VAL A 52 10.59 -13.53 14.02
N ILE A 53 10.55 -13.23 15.32
CA ILE A 53 9.54 -13.74 16.25
C ILE A 53 8.14 -13.22 15.90
N ALA A 54 8.02 -12.00 15.38
CA ALA A 54 6.72 -11.45 14.98
C ALA A 54 6.19 -12.08 13.68
N VAL A 55 7.07 -12.27 12.69
CA VAL A 55 6.67 -12.64 11.32
C VAL A 55 6.69 -14.14 11.10
N LEU A 56 7.76 -14.82 11.52
CA LEU A 56 7.98 -16.24 11.20
C LEU A 56 6.87 -17.15 11.79
N PRO A 57 6.47 -17.05 13.07
CA PRO A 57 5.39 -17.86 13.61
C PRO A 57 4.04 -17.59 12.94
N ALA A 58 3.76 -16.34 12.58
CA ALA A 58 2.52 -16.00 11.90
C ALA A 58 2.46 -16.59 10.48
N VAL A 59 3.56 -16.50 9.72
CA VAL A 59 3.67 -17.07 8.38
C VAL A 59 3.65 -18.61 8.42
N LEU A 60 4.39 -19.23 9.35
CA LEU A 60 4.39 -20.69 9.53
C LEU A 60 3.04 -21.21 10.01
N GLY A 61 2.38 -20.50 10.93
CA GLY A 61 1.03 -20.83 11.38
C GLY A 61 0.02 -20.76 10.24
N ALA A 62 0.06 -19.70 9.43
CA ALA A 62 -0.78 -19.58 8.25
C ALA A 62 -0.50 -20.68 7.21
N TRP A 63 0.77 -21.04 7.02
CA TRP A 63 1.17 -22.13 6.14
C TRP A 63 0.64 -23.49 6.64
N LEU A 64 0.79 -23.79 7.93
CA LEU A 64 0.32 -25.04 8.53
C LEU A 64 -1.20 -25.17 8.47
N VAL A 65 -1.93 -24.10 8.79
CA VAL A 65 -3.40 -24.07 8.69
C VAL A 65 -3.84 -24.26 7.24
N TYR A 66 -3.15 -23.61 6.29
CA TYR A 66 -3.44 -23.76 4.87
C TYR A 66 -3.18 -25.18 4.36
N THR A 67 -2.04 -25.79 4.70
CA THR A 67 -1.70 -27.16 4.27
C THR A 67 -2.63 -28.20 4.87
N ALA A 68 -2.98 -28.06 6.15
CA ALA A 68 -3.97 -28.92 6.81
C ALA A 68 -5.35 -28.79 6.17
N ALA A 69 -5.80 -27.56 5.90
CA ALA A 69 -7.08 -27.31 5.24
C ALA A 69 -7.11 -27.82 3.79
N TYR A 70 -6.02 -27.67 3.05
CA TYR A 70 -5.88 -28.18 1.69
C TYR A 70 -5.93 -29.72 1.66
N GLY A 71 -5.28 -30.37 2.62
CA GLY A 71 -5.34 -31.83 2.79
C GLY A 71 -6.73 -32.34 3.19
N ALA A 72 -7.52 -31.55 3.93
CA ALA A 72 -8.88 -31.91 4.33
C ALA A 72 -9.90 -31.68 3.21
N HIS A 73 -9.94 -30.47 2.63
CA HIS A 73 -10.87 -30.15 1.54
C HIS A 73 -10.40 -28.91 0.75
N PRO A 74 -10.33 -28.97 -0.60
CA PRO A 74 -9.84 -27.85 -1.42
C PRO A 74 -10.68 -26.58 -1.27
N LEU A 75 -11.97 -26.71 -0.96
CA LEU A 75 -12.86 -25.57 -0.70
C LEU A 75 -12.49 -24.83 0.59
N LEU A 76 -12.03 -25.52 1.64
CA LEU A 76 -11.60 -24.87 2.89
C LEU A 76 -10.33 -24.04 2.65
N ALA A 77 -9.40 -24.57 1.86
CA ALA A 77 -8.21 -23.83 1.44
C ALA A 77 -8.56 -22.58 0.63
N LEU A 78 -9.59 -22.65 -0.24
CA LEU A 78 -10.11 -21.49 -0.96
C LEU A 78 -10.69 -20.45 0.00
N VAL A 79 -11.53 -20.86 0.95
CA VAL A 79 -12.11 -19.94 1.95
C VAL A 79 -11.01 -19.25 2.76
N LEU A 80 -9.97 -19.98 3.17
CA LEU A 80 -8.84 -19.40 3.90
C LEU A 80 -8.05 -18.39 3.05
N ASN A 81 -7.81 -18.68 1.78
CA ASN A 81 -7.18 -17.73 0.86
C ASN A 81 -8.00 -16.47 0.70
N VAL A 82 -9.31 -16.61 0.47
CA VAL A 82 -10.24 -15.48 0.36
C VAL A 82 -10.27 -14.68 1.66
N ALA A 83 -10.36 -15.34 2.81
CA ALA A 83 -10.36 -14.67 4.11
C ALA A 83 -9.05 -13.93 4.37
N ALA A 84 -7.89 -14.54 4.09
CA ALA A 84 -6.59 -13.92 4.26
C ALA A 84 -6.40 -12.73 3.32
N LEU A 85 -6.77 -12.87 2.04
CA LEU A 85 -6.78 -11.74 1.09
C LEU A 85 -7.72 -10.65 1.55
N TYR A 86 -8.92 -11.00 1.99
CA TYR A 86 -9.90 -10.05 2.49
C TYR A 86 -9.48 -9.39 3.81
N LEU A 87 -8.63 -10.01 4.62
CA LEU A 87 -8.02 -9.40 5.82
C LEU A 87 -6.83 -8.52 5.46
N THR A 88 -6.09 -8.89 4.43
CA THR A 88 -4.85 -8.21 4.02
C THR A 88 -5.13 -7.07 3.05
N MET A 89 -5.94 -7.22 2.00
CA MET A 89 -6.34 -6.15 1.08
C MET A 89 -7.23 -5.15 1.80
N GLY A 90 -6.82 -3.90 1.97
CA GLY A 90 -7.55 -2.88 2.73
C GLY A 90 -7.86 -1.63 1.91
N PHE A 91 -8.09 -1.82 0.62
CA PHE A 91 -8.19 -0.76 -0.37
C PHE A 91 -9.46 0.07 -0.17
N ARG A 92 -10.61 -0.57 0.07
CA ARG A 92 -11.90 0.16 0.12
C ARG A 92 -12.05 1.10 1.33
N GLN A 93 -11.39 0.79 2.45
CA GLN A 93 -11.40 1.69 3.62
C GLN A 93 -10.63 2.98 3.34
N ARG A 94 -9.50 2.88 2.63
CA ARG A 94 -8.70 4.05 2.24
C ARG A 94 -9.31 4.78 1.04
N SER A 95 -9.94 4.06 0.11
CA SER A 95 -10.63 4.68 -1.03
C SER A 95 -11.82 5.55 -0.59
N HIS A 96 -12.45 5.29 0.56
CA HIS A 96 -13.53 6.14 1.06
C HIS A 96 -13.07 7.57 1.34
N TYR A 97 -11.88 7.75 1.94
CA TYR A 97 -11.29 9.09 2.13
C TYR A 97 -11.08 9.78 0.79
N PHE A 98 -10.53 9.06 -0.19
CA PHE A 98 -10.34 9.59 -1.54
C PHE A 98 -11.67 10.02 -2.18
N THR A 99 -12.70 9.17 -2.13
CA THR A 99 -14.04 9.50 -2.66
C THR A 99 -14.67 10.68 -1.92
N ALA A 100 -14.53 10.75 -0.60
CA ALA A 100 -15.06 11.84 0.21
C ALA A 100 -14.37 13.18 -0.09
N ILE A 101 -13.04 13.19 -0.25
CA ILE A 101 -12.27 14.37 -0.67
C ILE A 101 -12.67 14.78 -2.08
N HIS A 102 -12.76 13.83 -2.99
CA HIS A 102 -13.15 14.08 -4.38
C HIS A 102 -14.56 14.69 -4.47
N LEU A 103 -15.54 14.17 -3.72
CA LEU A 103 -16.88 14.74 -3.65
C LEU A 103 -16.86 16.14 -3.02
N ALA A 104 -16.16 16.33 -1.90
CA ALA A 104 -16.05 17.63 -1.25
C ALA A 104 -15.42 18.70 -2.16
N LEU A 105 -14.38 18.35 -2.92
CA LEU A 105 -13.77 19.26 -3.89
C LEU A 105 -14.70 19.58 -5.07
N LYS A 106 -15.52 18.61 -5.53
CA LYS A 106 -16.56 18.85 -6.55
C LYS A 106 -17.69 19.75 -6.05
N GLU A 107 -18.01 19.68 -4.76
CA GLU A 107 -19.02 20.53 -4.09
C GLU A 107 -18.46 21.90 -3.63
N ASP A 108 -17.18 22.19 -3.91
CA ASP A 108 -16.47 23.39 -3.42
C ASP A 108 -16.36 23.51 -1.89
N ASP A 109 -16.56 22.40 -1.17
CA ASP A 109 -16.44 22.32 0.28
C ASP A 109 -14.99 22.01 0.70
N LEU A 110 -14.14 23.05 0.66
CA LEU A 110 -12.73 22.95 1.04
C LEU A 110 -12.54 22.60 2.51
N ALA A 111 -13.44 23.01 3.41
CA ALA A 111 -13.34 22.71 4.83
C ALA A 111 -13.46 21.19 5.08
N LYS A 112 -14.50 20.57 4.51
CA LYS A 112 -14.69 19.12 4.58
C LYS A 112 -13.56 18.35 3.90
N ALA A 113 -13.03 18.85 2.79
CA ALA A 113 -11.89 18.24 2.10
C ALA A 113 -10.63 18.24 2.98
N ARG A 114 -10.34 19.35 3.66
CA ARG A 114 -9.22 19.48 4.62
C ARG A 114 -9.38 18.55 5.81
N ASP A 115 -10.56 18.52 6.43
CA ASP A 115 -10.83 17.65 7.58
C ASP A 115 -10.67 16.17 7.21
N THR A 116 -11.19 15.78 6.04
CA THR A 116 -11.09 14.41 5.54
C THR A 116 -9.64 14.03 5.22
N LEU A 117 -8.87 14.93 4.60
CA LEU A 117 -7.45 14.70 4.30
C LEU A 117 -6.61 14.65 5.58
N SER A 118 -6.90 15.52 6.55
CA SER A 118 -6.26 15.49 7.87
C SER A 118 -6.49 14.19 8.61
N ALA A 119 -7.72 13.67 8.57
CA ALA A 119 -8.05 12.37 9.13
C ALA A 119 -7.36 11.21 8.40
N TRP A 120 -7.15 11.32 7.09
CA TRP A 120 -6.45 10.28 6.32
C TRP A 120 -4.94 10.27 6.64
N ARG A 121 -4.29 11.43 6.59
CA ARG A 121 -2.82 11.56 6.78
C ARG A 121 -2.39 11.59 8.24
N GLU A 122 -3.34 11.68 9.17
CA GLU A 122 -3.09 11.86 10.60
C GLU A 122 -2.22 13.10 10.89
N ALA A 123 -2.36 14.14 10.07
CA ALA A 123 -1.59 15.39 10.11
C ALA A 123 -2.45 16.62 9.79
N SER A 124 -2.12 17.78 10.37
CA SER A 124 -2.88 19.01 10.12
C SER A 124 -2.73 19.48 8.67
N CYS A 125 -3.87 19.66 8.00
CA CYS A 125 -4.02 20.09 6.60
C CYS A 125 -4.92 21.34 6.50
N ALA A 126 -5.10 22.07 7.60
CA ALA A 126 -6.06 23.18 7.71
C ALA A 126 -5.76 24.35 6.75
N ASP A 127 -4.47 24.56 6.43
CA ASP A 127 -4.01 25.69 5.63
C ASP A 127 -3.78 25.36 4.15
N LEU A 128 -4.18 24.16 3.70
CA LEU A 128 -3.95 23.72 2.32
C LEU A 128 -4.96 24.33 1.34
N ASP A 129 -4.48 24.72 0.17
CA ASP A 129 -5.31 25.14 -0.94
C ASP A 129 -5.92 23.94 -1.69
N ARG A 130 -6.82 24.22 -2.63
CA ARG A 130 -7.51 23.22 -3.46
C ARG A 130 -6.52 22.30 -4.19
N GLU A 131 -5.48 22.90 -4.78
CA GLU A 131 -4.46 22.17 -5.53
C GLU A 131 -3.67 21.22 -4.62
N ALA A 132 -3.19 21.69 -3.47
CA ALA A 132 -2.44 20.86 -2.53
C ALA A 132 -3.29 19.73 -1.96
N ILE A 133 -4.59 19.96 -1.72
CA ILE A 133 -5.51 18.89 -1.29
C ILE A 133 -5.64 17.83 -2.40
N ALA A 134 -5.88 18.24 -3.64
CA ALA A 134 -5.98 17.31 -4.77
C ALA A 134 -4.68 16.51 -4.95
N ARG A 135 -3.54 17.21 -4.92
CA ARG A 135 -2.19 16.63 -5.04
C ARG A 135 -1.93 15.57 -3.98
N LEU A 136 -2.14 15.90 -2.71
CA LEU A 136 -1.93 14.97 -1.60
C LEU A 136 -2.91 13.80 -1.63
N ALA A 137 -4.16 14.02 -2.04
CA ALA A 137 -5.13 12.93 -2.20
C ALA A 137 -4.71 11.95 -3.31
N ILE A 138 -4.16 12.44 -4.42
CA ILE A 138 -3.61 11.59 -5.50
C ILE A 138 -2.39 10.81 -4.99
N GLU A 139 -1.46 11.46 -4.30
CA GLU A 139 -0.28 10.81 -3.71
C GLU A 139 -0.68 9.65 -2.79
N GLU A 140 -1.59 9.91 -1.85
CA GLU A 140 -2.07 8.91 -0.89
C GLU A 140 -2.84 7.78 -1.59
N ALA A 141 -3.60 8.08 -2.65
CA ALA A 141 -4.29 7.07 -3.44
C ALA A 141 -3.34 6.14 -4.19
N LEU A 142 -2.31 6.69 -4.84
CA LEU A 142 -1.30 5.90 -5.55
C LEU A 142 -0.52 5.00 -4.57
N VAL A 143 -0.07 5.56 -3.44
CA VAL A 143 0.61 4.82 -2.37
C VAL A 143 -0.29 3.73 -1.78
N ALA A 144 -1.56 4.04 -1.53
CA ALA A 144 -2.52 3.08 -1.00
C ALA A 144 -2.80 1.96 -2.01
N SER A 145 -2.98 2.28 -3.29
CA SER A 145 -3.22 1.26 -4.33
C SER A 145 -2.06 0.26 -4.41
N HIS A 146 -0.82 0.75 -4.33
CA HIS A 146 0.37 -0.09 -4.31
C HIS A 146 0.42 -1.00 -3.08
N ARG A 147 0.42 -0.41 -1.88
CA ARG A 147 0.65 -1.13 -0.61
C ARG A 147 -0.51 -2.04 -0.18
N TYR A 148 -1.73 -1.73 -0.59
CA TYR A 148 -2.93 -2.45 -0.13
C TYR A 148 -3.52 -3.37 -1.20
N VAL A 149 -3.17 -3.18 -2.48
CA VAL A 149 -3.63 -4.04 -3.58
C VAL A 149 -2.43 -4.69 -4.26
N PHE A 150 -1.67 -3.96 -5.07
CA PHE A 150 -0.69 -4.54 -5.98
C PHE A 150 0.37 -5.37 -5.27
N ALA A 151 0.98 -4.87 -4.19
CA ALA A 151 2.00 -5.61 -3.46
C ALA A 151 1.45 -6.85 -2.73
N VAL A 152 0.22 -6.77 -2.22
CA VAL A 152 -0.46 -7.91 -1.58
C VAL A 152 -0.76 -8.99 -2.62
N VAL A 153 -1.31 -8.61 -3.78
CA VAL A 153 -1.56 -9.51 -4.92
C VAL A 153 -0.27 -10.20 -5.35
N PHE A 154 0.81 -9.42 -5.49
CA PHE A 154 2.11 -9.92 -5.94
C PHE A 154 2.61 -11.06 -5.06
N TRP A 155 2.68 -10.82 -3.75
CA TRP A 155 3.19 -11.81 -2.80
C TRP A 155 2.24 -12.99 -2.62
N PHE A 156 0.93 -12.78 -2.73
CA PHE A 156 -0.06 -13.86 -2.69
C PHE A 156 0.06 -14.82 -3.88
N VAL A 157 0.41 -14.31 -5.06
CA VAL A 157 0.60 -15.14 -6.26
C VAL A 157 1.94 -15.86 -6.22
N LEU A 158 2.98 -15.20 -5.70
CA LEU A 158 4.35 -15.75 -5.68
C LEU A 158 4.53 -16.86 -4.65
N LEU A 159 3.91 -16.75 -3.47
CA LEU A 159 4.02 -17.73 -2.39
C LEU A 159 2.77 -18.59 -2.27
N PRO A 160 2.89 -19.87 -1.85
CA PRO A 160 1.74 -20.76 -1.76
C PRO A 160 0.76 -20.33 -0.66
N GLY A 161 -0.52 -20.24 -1.03
CA GLY A 161 -1.62 -19.96 -0.11
C GLY A 161 -1.59 -18.53 0.44
N PRO A 162 -2.05 -18.31 1.69
CA PRO A 162 -2.19 -16.96 2.25
C PRO A 162 -0.86 -16.37 2.77
N THR A 163 0.22 -17.16 2.73
CA THR A 163 1.49 -16.87 3.42
C THR A 163 2.13 -15.57 2.94
N GLY A 164 2.17 -15.33 1.63
CA GLY A 164 2.80 -14.15 1.06
C GLY A 164 2.05 -12.85 1.38
N ALA A 165 0.71 -12.89 1.34
CA ALA A 165 -0.11 -11.73 1.71
C ALA A 165 0.11 -11.33 3.18
N ILE A 166 0.18 -12.34 4.07
CA ILE A 166 0.43 -12.13 5.51
C ILE A 166 1.87 -11.62 5.75
N LEU A 167 2.87 -12.22 5.10
CA LEU A 167 4.26 -11.80 5.19
C LEU A 167 4.44 -10.32 4.84
N TYR A 168 3.92 -9.91 3.68
CA TYR A 168 4.03 -8.52 3.22
C TYR A 168 3.33 -7.57 4.20
N ARG A 169 2.11 -7.90 4.63
CA ARG A 169 1.34 -7.03 5.52
C ARG A 169 1.90 -6.89 6.93
N LEU A 170 2.39 -7.97 7.51
CA LEU A 170 3.06 -7.89 8.82
C LEU A 170 4.35 -7.08 8.71
N SER A 171 5.13 -7.28 7.65
CA SER A 171 6.37 -6.52 7.41
C SER A 171 6.09 -5.03 7.26
N MET A 172 5.05 -4.68 6.49
CA MET A 172 4.59 -3.29 6.32
C MET A 172 4.14 -2.68 7.65
N PHE A 173 3.34 -3.42 8.43
CA PHE A 173 2.83 -2.95 9.72
C PHE A 173 3.95 -2.70 10.73
N LEU A 174 4.89 -3.64 10.86
CA LEU A 174 6.04 -3.50 11.76
C LEU A 174 6.95 -2.34 11.33
N ASN A 175 7.16 -2.17 10.01
CA ASN A 175 7.94 -1.06 9.47
C ASN A 175 7.33 0.30 9.83
N GLY A 176 6.01 0.48 9.65
CA GLY A 176 5.34 1.73 10.05
C GLY A 176 5.43 1.94 11.56
N ARG A 177 5.07 0.92 12.34
CA ARG A 177 4.93 1.04 13.80
C ARG A 177 6.25 1.27 14.54
N TRP A 178 7.33 0.65 14.09
CA TRP A 178 8.66 0.82 14.68
C TRP A 178 9.46 1.94 13.99
N GLY A 179 9.16 2.28 12.74
CA GLY A 179 9.86 3.30 11.96
C GLY A 179 9.38 4.73 12.21
N GLU A 180 8.13 4.95 12.64
CA GLU A 180 7.57 6.29 12.92
C GLU A 180 8.13 6.96 14.18
N LYS A 181 8.75 6.21 15.08
CA LYS A 181 9.23 6.70 16.37
C LYS A 181 10.67 7.19 16.29
N THR A 182 10.86 8.50 16.46
CA THR A 182 12.16 9.19 16.41
C THR A 182 12.91 9.11 17.74
N SER A 183 13.09 7.93 18.33
CA SER A 183 14.06 7.76 19.43
C SER A 183 15.33 7.08 18.90
N PRO A 184 16.54 7.49 19.34
CA PRO A 184 17.80 6.92 18.86
C PRO A 184 17.91 5.40 19.07
N GLU A 185 17.28 4.90 20.13
CA GLU A 185 17.22 3.47 20.46
C GLU A 185 16.30 2.71 19.49
N LEU A 186 15.13 3.29 19.16
CA LEU A 186 14.22 2.69 18.18
C LEU A 186 14.76 2.77 16.75
N GLU A 187 15.61 3.73 16.43
CA GLU A 187 16.24 3.78 15.11
C GLU A 187 17.08 2.52 14.85
N ARG A 188 17.86 2.09 15.85
CA ARG A 188 18.66 0.86 15.79
C ARG A 188 17.78 -0.38 15.75
N PHE A 189 16.74 -0.42 16.58
CA PHE A 189 15.79 -1.55 16.64
C PHE A 189 15.01 -1.72 15.31
N SER A 190 14.50 -0.63 14.75
CA SER A 190 13.70 -0.63 13.51
C SER A 190 14.51 -0.88 12.25
N HIS A 191 15.85 -0.78 12.30
CA HIS A 191 16.71 -0.89 11.12
C HIS A 191 16.52 -2.20 10.36
N PHE A 192 16.40 -3.33 11.05
CA PHE A 192 16.17 -4.61 10.37
C PHE A 192 14.78 -4.67 9.71
N ALA A 193 13.74 -4.21 10.41
CA ALA A 193 12.38 -4.17 9.86
C ALA A 193 12.28 -3.27 8.61
N ARG A 194 12.94 -2.11 8.63
CA ARG A 194 13.07 -1.20 7.48
C ARG A 194 13.72 -1.89 6.29
N ARG A 195 14.85 -2.58 6.51
CA ARG A 195 15.55 -3.31 5.44
C ARG A 195 14.76 -4.50 4.91
N ALA A 196 14.12 -5.27 5.78
CA ALA A 196 13.30 -6.41 5.38
C ALA A 196 12.09 -5.95 4.55
N PHE A 197 11.40 -4.90 4.99
CA PHE A 197 10.30 -4.32 4.23
C PHE A 197 10.77 -3.77 2.88
N ALA A 198 11.87 -2.99 2.86
CA ALA A 198 12.43 -2.47 1.61
C ALA A 198 12.80 -3.59 0.61
N ALA A 199 13.32 -4.72 1.08
CA ALA A 199 13.62 -5.87 0.24
C ALA A 199 12.34 -6.53 -0.31
N LEU A 200 11.29 -6.68 0.51
CA LEU A 200 10.01 -7.24 0.09
C LEU A 200 9.26 -6.32 -0.87
N ASP A 201 9.41 -5.01 -0.74
CA ASP A 201 8.71 -4.00 -1.55
C ASP A 201 9.46 -3.68 -2.86
N TRP A 202 10.75 -4.00 -2.94
CA TRP A 202 11.61 -3.67 -4.09
C TRP A 202 11.08 -4.19 -5.43
N LEU A 203 10.52 -5.40 -5.46
CA LEU A 203 10.00 -6.00 -6.69
C LEU A 203 8.56 -5.52 -6.98
N PRO A 204 7.59 -5.62 -6.05
CA PRO A 204 6.23 -5.13 -6.26
C PRO A 204 6.13 -3.68 -6.75
N VAL A 205 6.98 -2.79 -6.23
CA VAL A 205 6.94 -1.36 -6.54
C VAL A 205 7.23 -1.09 -8.02
N ARG A 206 8.15 -1.86 -8.60
CA ARG A 206 8.52 -1.78 -10.03
C ARG A 206 7.43 -2.35 -10.93
N PHE A 207 6.81 -3.46 -10.52
CA PHE A 207 5.66 -4.01 -11.25
C PHE A 207 4.46 -3.06 -11.23
N THR A 208 4.26 -2.35 -10.12
CA THR A 208 3.18 -1.35 -10.01
C THR A 208 3.44 -0.15 -10.93
N ALA A 209 4.65 0.42 -10.89
CA ALA A 209 5.04 1.49 -11.79
C ALA A 209 5.00 1.07 -13.27
N ALA A 210 5.49 -0.12 -13.61
CA ALA A 210 5.39 -0.64 -14.97
C ALA A 210 3.93 -0.77 -15.43
N ALA A 211 3.03 -1.23 -14.55
CA ALA A 211 1.60 -1.30 -14.87
C ALA A 211 1.01 0.10 -15.11
N PHE A 212 1.35 1.10 -14.28
CA PHE A 212 0.91 2.48 -14.48
C PHE A 212 1.43 3.07 -15.79
N ALA A 213 2.69 2.85 -16.14
CA ALA A 213 3.25 3.28 -17.41
C ALA A 213 2.53 2.61 -18.61
N VAL A 214 2.20 1.31 -18.52
CA VAL A 214 1.52 0.59 -19.62
C VAL A 214 0.07 1.07 -19.82
N VAL A 215 -0.63 1.44 -18.74
CA VAL A 215 -2.05 1.81 -18.84
C VAL A 215 -2.31 3.31 -18.97
N GLY A 216 -1.31 4.17 -18.76
CA GLY A 216 -1.39 5.62 -18.91
C GLY A 216 -0.48 6.14 -20.02
N ASP A 217 0.09 7.33 -19.84
CA ASP A 217 1.16 7.84 -20.71
C ASP A 217 2.48 7.12 -20.40
N PHE A 218 2.89 6.22 -21.31
CA PHE A 218 4.09 5.42 -21.13
C PHE A 218 5.38 6.25 -21.15
N GLU A 219 5.46 7.26 -22.03
CA GLU A 219 6.68 8.05 -22.23
C GLU A 219 6.94 8.91 -20.98
N ASP A 220 5.93 9.66 -20.54
CA ASP A 220 6.03 10.52 -19.37
C ASP A 220 6.20 9.71 -18.08
N ALA A 221 5.48 8.59 -17.92
CA ALA A 221 5.62 7.74 -16.74
C ALA A 221 7.05 7.16 -16.60
N VAL A 222 7.65 6.70 -17.70
CA VAL A 222 9.01 6.16 -17.69
C VAL A 222 10.03 7.28 -17.50
N TYR A 223 9.83 8.44 -18.12
CA TYR A 223 10.69 9.61 -17.91
C TYR A 223 10.72 10.04 -16.45
N CYS A 224 9.55 10.24 -15.83
CA CYS A 224 9.43 10.65 -14.42
C CYS A 224 10.02 9.59 -13.48
N TRP A 225 9.75 8.30 -13.71
CA TRP A 225 10.37 7.23 -12.93
C TRP A 225 11.90 7.34 -12.98
N ARG A 226 12.50 7.46 -14.17
CA ARG A 226 13.96 7.44 -14.31
C ARG A 226 14.64 8.68 -13.74
N THR A 227 14.00 9.84 -13.82
CA THR A 227 14.64 11.13 -13.49
C THR A 227 14.30 11.67 -12.11
N GLN A 228 13.10 11.38 -11.57
CA GLN A 228 12.59 12.03 -10.38
C GLN A 228 12.47 11.10 -9.16
N ALA A 229 12.22 9.80 -9.37
CA ALA A 229 11.91 8.86 -8.29
C ALA A 229 12.98 8.79 -7.18
N ALA A 230 14.26 8.90 -7.54
CA ALA A 230 15.39 8.79 -6.60
C ALA A 230 15.50 9.98 -5.64
N ASN A 231 14.92 11.13 -6.00
CA ASN A 231 14.96 12.34 -5.17
C ASN A 231 13.91 12.30 -4.05
N TRP A 232 12.92 11.42 -4.14
CA TRP A 232 11.87 11.31 -3.13
C TRP A 232 12.40 10.74 -1.80
N PRO A 233 11.91 11.21 -0.63
CA PRO A 233 12.39 10.72 0.68
C PRO A 233 12.31 9.20 0.86
N ASP A 234 11.31 8.56 0.24
CA ASP A 234 11.22 7.10 0.12
C ASP A 234 11.40 6.72 -1.36
N PRO A 235 12.60 6.32 -1.80
CA PRO A 235 12.87 6.01 -3.21
C PRO A 235 11.97 4.91 -3.78
N ALA A 236 11.47 3.98 -2.95
CA ALA A 236 10.53 2.96 -3.43
C ALA A 236 9.20 3.62 -3.80
N LEU A 237 8.60 4.38 -2.89
CA LEU A 237 7.37 5.12 -3.19
C LEU A 237 7.55 6.16 -4.29
N GLY A 238 8.74 6.77 -4.39
CA GLY A 238 9.09 7.67 -5.47
C GLY A 238 8.90 7.05 -6.86
N ILE A 239 9.18 5.74 -7.02
CA ILE A 239 8.97 5.01 -8.29
C ILE A 239 7.48 4.96 -8.65
N VAL A 240 6.62 4.60 -7.69
CA VAL A 240 5.16 4.52 -7.91
C VAL A 240 4.56 5.90 -8.12
N LEU A 241 4.96 6.89 -7.32
CA LEU A 241 4.45 8.25 -7.40
C LEU A 241 4.89 8.94 -8.69
N ALA A 242 6.17 8.88 -9.05
CA ALA A 242 6.66 9.49 -10.28
C ALA A 242 6.03 8.84 -11.52
N SER A 243 5.95 7.51 -11.54
CA SER A 243 5.30 6.79 -12.64
C SER A 243 3.81 7.08 -12.74
N GLY A 244 3.09 7.12 -11.61
CA GLY A 244 1.66 7.44 -11.58
C GLY A 244 1.38 8.89 -11.97
N ALA A 245 2.21 9.82 -11.51
CA ALA A 245 2.12 11.24 -11.85
C ALA A 245 2.34 11.49 -13.35
N GLY A 246 3.40 10.90 -13.93
CA GLY A 246 3.66 10.96 -15.37
C GLY A 246 2.57 10.27 -16.19
N ALA A 247 2.07 9.10 -15.74
CA ALA A 247 1.00 8.38 -16.43
C ALA A 247 -0.34 9.14 -16.50
N ILE A 248 -0.57 10.07 -15.56
CA ILE A 248 -1.78 10.91 -15.50
C ILE A 248 -1.53 12.30 -16.11
N GLY A 249 -0.27 12.74 -16.22
CA GLY A 249 0.09 14.08 -16.66
C GLY A 249 -0.13 15.16 -15.60
N VAL A 250 0.13 14.84 -14.32
CA VAL A 250 -0.07 15.75 -13.19
C VAL A 250 1.22 15.97 -12.39
N ARG A 251 1.40 17.19 -11.86
CA ARG A 251 2.49 17.51 -10.92
C ARG A 251 2.11 17.19 -9.49
N LEU A 252 2.86 16.28 -8.88
CA LEU A 252 2.80 15.88 -7.47
C LEU A 252 4.03 16.39 -6.70
N GLY A 253 4.05 16.16 -5.39
CA GLY A 253 5.16 16.59 -4.54
C GLY A 253 5.05 18.05 -4.14
N MET A 254 6.12 18.82 -4.35
CA MET A 254 6.24 20.25 -4.02
C MET A 254 6.10 20.60 -2.52
N PRO A 255 6.64 21.75 -2.07
CA PRO A 255 6.51 22.19 -0.69
C PRO A 255 5.04 22.27 -0.25
N ILE A 256 4.79 21.82 0.98
CA ILE A 256 3.47 21.94 1.63
C ILE A 256 3.62 22.66 2.96
N LEU A 257 2.61 23.45 3.32
CA LEU A 257 2.50 24.03 4.65
C LEU A 257 1.76 23.05 5.55
N ALA A 258 2.46 22.41 6.48
CA ALA A 258 1.89 21.43 7.40
C ALA A 258 2.18 21.85 8.84
N GLY A 259 1.13 22.17 9.59
CA GLY A 259 1.26 22.56 11.01
C GLY A 259 2.14 23.80 11.25
N GLY A 260 2.14 24.76 10.32
CA GLY A 260 2.94 25.99 10.41
C GLY A 260 4.40 25.87 9.96
N ALA A 261 4.86 24.67 9.58
CA ALA A 261 6.18 24.46 8.99
C ALA A 261 6.08 24.14 7.49
N VAL A 262 7.03 24.67 6.71
CA VAL A 262 7.19 24.30 5.30
C VAL A 262 7.92 22.96 5.25
N VAL A 263 7.26 21.94 4.70
CA VAL A 263 7.87 20.64 4.44
C VAL A 263 8.33 20.65 2.99
N GLU A 264 9.64 20.79 2.80
CA GLU A 264 10.29 20.71 1.49
C GLU A 264 10.16 19.30 0.90
N ARG A 265 9.61 19.20 -0.30
CA ARG A 265 9.42 17.93 -1.02
C ARG A 265 9.74 18.15 -2.50
N PRO A 266 10.46 17.24 -3.14
CA PRO A 266 10.78 17.39 -4.56
C PRO A 266 9.51 17.28 -5.41
N GLU A 267 9.52 17.94 -6.57
CA GLU A 267 8.47 17.80 -7.58
C GLU A 267 8.53 16.42 -8.23
N LEU A 268 7.37 15.83 -8.47
CA LEU A 268 7.18 14.56 -9.16
C LEU A 268 6.14 14.74 -10.28
N GLY A 269 6.29 14.05 -11.39
CA GLY A 269 5.40 14.16 -12.55
C GLY A 269 5.79 15.24 -13.55
N LEU A 270 4.91 15.38 -14.54
CA LEU A 270 4.95 16.37 -15.63
C LEU A 270 3.50 16.77 -15.92
N GLY A 271 3.29 17.92 -16.58
CA GLY A 271 1.96 18.36 -17.00
C GLY A 271 1.36 19.45 -16.12
N ASP A 272 0.08 19.32 -15.81
CA ASP A 272 -0.73 20.38 -15.18
C ASP A 272 -0.73 20.32 -13.65
N PRO A 273 -1.05 21.44 -12.96
CA PRO A 273 -1.31 21.41 -11.52
C PRO A 273 -2.50 20.49 -11.19
N ALA A 274 -2.45 19.88 -10.00
CA ALA A 274 -3.47 18.92 -9.58
C ALA A 274 -4.84 19.59 -9.41
N ASP A 275 -5.87 18.95 -9.98
CA ASP A 275 -7.26 19.40 -9.87
C ASP A 275 -8.19 18.20 -9.75
N THR A 276 -9.47 18.46 -9.49
CA THR A 276 -10.55 17.47 -9.39
C THR A 276 -10.62 16.52 -10.57
N GLY A 277 -10.38 16.98 -11.80
CA GLY A 277 -10.33 16.11 -12.98
C GLY A 277 -9.23 15.04 -12.89
N HIS A 278 -8.10 15.36 -12.26
CA HIS A 278 -7.00 14.42 -12.06
C HIS A 278 -7.32 13.35 -11.00
N LEU A 279 -8.26 13.61 -10.07
CA LEU A 279 -8.75 12.59 -9.14
C LEU A 279 -9.51 11.49 -9.90
N ASP A 280 -10.36 11.87 -10.86
CA ASP A 280 -11.05 10.92 -11.74
C ASP A 280 -10.06 10.10 -12.57
N SER A 281 -9.06 10.77 -13.17
CA SER A 281 -7.97 10.10 -13.91
C SER A 281 -7.18 9.13 -13.04
N THR A 282 -6.96 9.44 -11.76
CA THR A 282 -6.27 8.57 -10.81
C THR A 282 -7.04 7.28 -10.56
N VAL A 283 -8.35 7.37 -10.33
CA VAL A 283 -9.21 6.18 -10.18
C VAL A 283 -9.19 5.34 -11.45
N GLY A 284 -9.31 5.99 -12.61
CA GLY A 284 -9.23 5.33 -13.91
C GLY A 284 -7.90 4.62 -14.15
N LEU A 285 -6.77 5.22 -13.74
CA LEU A 285 -5.45 4.58 -13.83
C LEU A 285 -5.37 3.33 -12.95
N VAL A 286 -5.73 3.44 -11.66
CA VAL A 286 -5.67 2.32 -10.71
C VAL A 286 -6.57 1.17 -11.17
N TRP A 287 -7.77 1.46 -11.67
CA TRP A 287 -8.68 0.43 -12.19
C TRP A 287 -8.11 -0.27 -13.43
N ARG A 288 -7.61 0.49 -14.42
CA ARG A 288 -6.98 -0.09 -15.61
C ARG A 288 -5.77 -0.97 -15.25
N ALA A 289 -4.92 -0.49 -14.34
CA ALA A 289 -3.76 -1.24 -13.86
C ALA A 289 -4.17 -2.53 -13.14
N LEU A 290 -5.23 -2.49 -12.31
CA LEU A 290 -5.79 -3.68 -11.67
C LEU A 290 -6.29 -4.69 -12.70
N VAL A 291 -7.03 -4.24 -13.73
CA VAL A 291 -7.50 -5.12 -14.81
C VAL A 291 -6.34 -5.77 -15.54
N VAL A 292 -5.30 -5.02 -15.90
CA VAL A 292 -4.09 -5.58 -16.54
C VAL A 292 -3.43 -6.63 -15.66
N TRP A 293 -3.31 -6.39 -14.35
CA TRP A 293 -2.78 -7.39 -13.43
C TRP A 293 -3.64 -8.65 -13.40
N LEU A 294 -4.97 -8.53 -13.31
CA LEU A 294 -5.87 -9.68 -13.34
C LEU A 294 -5.76 -10.46 -14.65
N LEU A 295 -5.60 -9.77 -15.79
CA LEU A 295 -5.39 -10.41 -17.08
C LEU A 295 -4.06 -11.15 -17.16
N VAL A 296 -2.97 -10.54 -16.70
CA VAL A 296 -1.65 -11.20 -16.64
C VAL A 296 -1.70 -12.44 -15.75
N LEU A 297 -2.33 -12.33 -14.58
CA LEU A 297 -2.52 -13.48 -13.68
C LEU A 297 -3.41 -14.57 -14.30
N LEU A 298 -4.43 -14.19 -15.07
CA LEU A 298 -5.26 -15.12 -15.82
C LEU A 298 -4.45 -15.87 -16.88
N LEU A 299 -3.62 -15.16 -17.65
CA LEU A 299 -2.77 -15.77 -18.66
C LEU A 299 -1.74 -16.73 -18.03
N ILE A 300 -1.13 -16.36 -16.92
CA ILE A 300 -0.21 -17.24 -16.16
C ILE A 300 -0.96 -18.49 -15.67
N ALA A 301 -2.17 -18.32 -15.13
CA ALA A 301 -2.97 -19.43 -14.65
C ALA A 301 -3.39 -20.38 -15.79
N LEU A 302 -3.74 -19.85 -16.96
CA LEU A 302 -4.08 -20.65 -18.14
C LEU A 302 -2.86 -21.38 -18.71
N ALA A 303 -1.71 -20.70 -18.78
CA ALA A 303 -0.46 -21.32 -19.23
C ALA A 303 -0.03 -22.47 -18.30
N GLY A 304 -0.11 -22.27 -16.98
CA GLY A 304 0.21 -23.32 -16.01
C GLY A 304 -0.83 -24.44 -15.92
N ALA A 305 -2.06 -24.23 -16.41
CA ALA A 305 -3.07 -25.29 -16.55
C ALA A 305 -2.89 -26.12 -17.82
N SER A 306 -2.09 -25.64 -18.79
CA SER A 306 -1.83 -26.30 -20.07
C SER A 306 -0.57 -27.19 -20.05
N THR A 307 0.17 -27.19 -18.95
CA THR A 307 1.35 -28.03 -18.67
C THR A 307 1.04 -29.07 -17.61
#